data_AF-A0A5J4Z428-F1
#
_entry.id   AF-A0A5J4Z428-F1
#
_cell.length_a   1.000
_cell.length_b   1.000
_cell.length_c   1.000
_cell.angle_alpha   90.00
_cell.angle_beta   90.00
_cell.angle_gamma   90.00
#
_symmetry.space_group_name_H-M   'P 1'
#
loop_
_entity.id
_entity.type
_entity.pdbx_description
1 polymer ?
#
loop_
_entity_poly.entity_id
_entity_poly.type
_entity_poly.pdbx_seq_one_letter_code
_entity_poly.pdbx_strand_id
1 'polypeptide(L)'
;MATASPKGTAVVAVRGNSRTALTMAASVMDSGQVMRIVCVGDVHDDWTSKDHVCVKVLAPDVLLFVGDFGNENVPVVEKILSLPEEIEDAPQVALVFGNHDAFFTASKYGPMATPSKNRNVGANVEKMIKIADKVNASYAALEVRDAPIPLHVVGGRPWSWGGPEWRHQYFFRRYAGVMSLQQSTSRIQKAIDQAGTRGAVVLLAHAGPTGLGTEPSAMCGRDFGDQTGGDWGDADLRMAIQHARAKDIRVPLCVFGHMHDRLQSSTARRTMIGAERDIHTIGKDKADLYAESLAVTPSGQDHLEISEDSGAMTVMLNCAVVPRVQPAPSSTNEKLNTIHHFAHVVMVSNRVGCVHEVWVNSSLGCVETVRLMLANKAVMPMEDVALETARLKGLSADSLTALKSSEARSSSTAGFKLPKMISSLKKPKI
;
A
#
# COMPACT_ATOMS: atom_id res chain seq x y z
N MET A 1 -52.69 -29.51 -30.20
CA MET A 1 -51.61 -28.67 -30.76
C MET A 1 -51.43 -27.47 -29.85
N ALA A 2 -50.31 -27.42 -29.16
CA ALA A 2 -49.92 -26.33 -28.27
C ALA A 2 -49.24 -25.22 -29.08
N THR A 3 -49.60 -23.96 -28.84
CA THR A 3 -48.72 -22.81 -29.09
C THR A 3 -48.87 -21.83 -27.92
N ALA A 4 -47.73 -21.52 -27.32
CA ALA A 4 -47.58 -20.59 -26.21
C ALA A 4 -47.15 -19.21 -26.75
N SER A 5 -47.53 -18.14 -26.04
CA SER A 5 -46.81 -16.86 -26.09
C SER A 5 -46.94 -16.14 -24.74
N PRO A 6 -45.92 -15.37 -24.30
CA PRO A 6 -45.66 -15.10 -22.89
C PRO A 6 -46.26 -13.76 -22.40
N LYS A 7 -46.63 -13.75 -21.11
CA LYS A 7 -47.05 -12.56 -20.36
C LYS A 7 -45.86 -11.63 -20.10
N GLY A 8 -45.99 -10.37 -20.49
CA GLY A 8 -45.08 -9.30 -20.12
C GLY A 8 -45.14 -8.99 -18.62
N THR A 9 -43.97 -8.78 -18.02
CA THR A 9 -43.82 -8.32 -16.64
C THR A 9 -43.59 -6.80 -16.66
N ALA A 10 -44.42 -6.07 -15.92
CA ALA A 10 -44.40 -4.62 -15.84
C ALA A 10 -43.13 -4.11 -15.13
N VAL A 11 -42.52 -3.09 -15.73
CA VAL A 11 -41.47 -2.26 -15.12
C VAL A 11 -42.13 -1.31 -14.11
N VAL A 12 -41.80 -1.43 -12.84
CA VAL A 12 -42.13 -0.43 -11.82
C VAL A 12 -40.90 0.43 -11.57
N ALA A 13 -40.93 1.65 -12.08
CA ALA A 13 -39.96 2.68 -11.79
C ALA A 13 -40.19 3.22 -10.38
N VAL A 14 -39.25 3.00 -9.46
CA VAL A 14 -39.25 3.67 -8.15
C VAL A 14 -38.32 4.88 -8.24
N ARG A 15 -38.92 6.06 -8.42
CA ARG A 15 -38.28 7.35 -8.09
C ARG A 15 -38.37 7.52 -6.57
N GLY A 16 -37.23 7.46 -5.88
CA GLY A 16 -37.12 7.76 -4.45
C GLY A 16 -35.84 8.56 -4.20
N ASN A 17 -35.98 9.75 -3.63
CA ASN A 17 -34.90 10.71 -3.37
C ASN A 17 -33.76 10.12 -2.52
N SER A 18 -32.58 9.98 -3.14
CA SER A 18 -31.35 9.41 -2.56
C SER A 18 -30.59 10.33 -1.58
N ARG A 19 -31.21 11.37 -1.00
CA ARG A 19 -30.48 12.34 -0.15
C ARG A 19 -30.71 12.20 1.35
N THR A 20 -31.70 11.43 1.80
CA THR A 20 -32.07 11.36 3.22
C THR A 20 -31.56 10.12 3.95
N ALA A 21 -31.11 9.08 3.24
CA ALA A 21 -30.57 7.86 3.84
C ALA A 21 -29.07 7.97 4.21
N LEU A 22 -28.31 8.85 3.55
CA LEU A 22 -26.89 9.08 3.90
C LEU A 22 -26.70 9.90 5.18
N THR A 23 -27.69 10.67 5.62
CA THR A 23 -27.55 11.59 6.76
C THR A 23 -27.85 10.93 8.12
N MET A 24 -28.58 9.81 8.14
CA MET A 24 -28.98 9.14 9.39
C MET A 24 -27.90 8.18 9.95
N ALA A 25 -26.90 7.79 9.15
CA ALA A 25 -25.74 7.02 9.63
C ALA A 25 -24.70 7.89 10.35
N ALA A 26 -24.83 9.22 10.30
CA ALA A 26 -23.86 10.16 10.85
C ALA A 26 -24.10 10.54 12.33
N SER A 27 -25.16 10.06 12.99
CA SER A 27 -25.55 10.58 14.33
C SER A 27 -25.38 9.61 15.50
N VAL A 28 -24.79 8.44 15.30
CA VAL A 28 -24.37 7.56 16.42
C VAL A 28 -22.99 7.00 16.11
N MET A 29 -22.02 7.89 16.08
CA MET A 29 -20.62 7.55 15.99
C MET A 29 -19.86 8.51 16.90
N ASP A 30 -19.50 8.04 18.08
CA ASP A 30 -18.28 8.49 18.75
C ASP A 30 -17.08 7.83 18.04
N SER A 31 -17.03 7.95 16.70
CA SER A 31 -16.11 7.20 15.85
C SER A 31 -14.75 7.87 15.83
N GLY A 32 -13.72 7.09 16.13
CA GLY A 32 -12.35 7.48 15.78
C GLY A 32 -12.30 7.84 14.30
N GLN A 33 -11.66 8.94 13.95
CA GLN A 33 -11.52 9.40 12.57
C GLN A 33 -10.83 8.29 11.75
N VAL A 34 -11.50 7.77 10.72
CA VAL A 34 -10.99 6.70 9.83
C VAL A 34 -10.44 7.32 8.55
N MET A 35 -9.25 6.92 8.13
CA MET A 35 -8.64 7.35 6.86
C MET A 35 -8.13 6.15 6.06
N ARG A 36 -8.34 6.17 4.74
CA ARG A 36 -7.99 5.14 3.77
C ARG A 36 -6.81 5.61 2.93
N ILE A 37 -5.70 4.91 3.06
CA ILE A 37 -4.49 5.13 2.28
C ILE A 37 -4.37 3.97 1.30
N VAL A 38 -4.32 4.25 0.00
CA VAL A 38 -3.95 3.24 -0.99
C VAL A 38 -2.50 3.45 -1.40
N CYS A 39 -1.72 2.36 -1.38
CA CYS A 39 -0.32 2.34 -1.74
C CYS A 39 -0.13 1.53 -3.03
N VAL A 40 0.64 2.09 -3.95
CA VAL A 40 0.98 1.49 -5.25
C VAL A 40 2.49 1.24 -5.27
N GLY A 41 2.85 -0.03 -5.38
CA GLY A 41 4.22 -0.50 -5.52
C GLY A 41 4.68 -0.56 -6.97
N ASP A 42 5.96 -0.26 -7.19
CA ASP A 42 6.81 -0.63 -8.33
C ASP A 42 6.03 -0.81 -9.65
N VAL A 43 5.70 0.34 -10.25
CA VAL A 43 4.69 0.45 -11.32
C VAL A 43 5.11 -0.22 -12.63
N HIS A 44 6.39 -0.15 -13.00
CA HIS A 44 7.02 -0.75 -14.17
C HIS A 44 6.17 -0.68 -15.46
N ASP A 45 5.85 0.53 -15.91
CA ASP A 45 5.04 0.82 -17.10
C ASP A 45 3.57 0.43 -17.02
N ASP A 46 3.19 -0.38 -16.02
CA ASP A 46 1.82 -0.76 -15.77
C ASP A 46 1.12 0.38 -15.04
N TRP A 47 0.70 1.46 -15.69
CA TRP A 47 -0.31 2.38 -15.11
C TRP A 47 -1.16 2.99 -16.23
N THR A 48 -2.46 2.73 -16.19
CA THR A 48 -3.36 3.07 -17.29
C THR A 48 -4.68 3.63 -16.77
N SER A 49 -5.58 4.03 -17.66
CA SER A 49 -6.95 4.45 -17.27
C SER A 49 -7.72 3.36 -16.52
N LYS A 50 -7.35 2.07 -16.66
CA LYS A 50 -7.92 0.97 -15.89
C LYS A 50 -7.63 1.09 -14.39
N ASP A 51 -6.46 1.62 -14.03
CA ASP A 51 -6.11 1.89 -12.65
C ASP A 51 -6.95 3.01 -12.07
N HIS A 52 -7.33 4.00 -12.88
CA HIS A 52 -8.21 5.08 -12.43
C HIS A 52 -9.59 4.54 -12.07
N VAL A 53 -10.10 3.54 -12.80
CA VAL A 53 -11.33 2.83 -12.44
C VAL A 53 -11.16 2.11 -11.09
N CYS A 54 -10.01 1.47 -10.88
CA CYS A 54 -9.70 0.81 -9.61
C CYS A 54 -9.66 1.81 -8.44
N VAL A 55 -9.03 2.97 -8.63
CA VAL A 55 -8.97 4.05 -7.64
C VAL A 55 -10.38 4.56 -7.30
N LYS A 56 -11.29 4.71 -8.27
CA LYS A 56 -12.70 5.07 -8.00
C LYS A 56 -13.40 4.07 -7.10
N VAL A 57 -13.17 2.77 -7.32
CA VAL A 57 -13.76 1.69 -6.52
C VAL A 57 -13.19 1.69 -5.09
N LEU A 58 -11.87 1.87 -4.97
CA LEU A 58 -11.19 1.88 -3.68
C LEU A 58 -11.55 3.12 -2.86
N ALA A 59 -11.79 4.26 -3.52
CA ALA A 59 -12.13 5.56 -2.91
C ALA A 59 -11.20 5.92 -1.73
N PRO A 60 -9.87 5.96 -1.93
CA PRO A 60 -8.94 6.36 -0.88
C PRO A 60 -9.02 7.85 -0.58
N ASP A 61 -8.59 8.24 0.61
CA ASP A 61 -8.39 9.65 0.97
C ASP A 61 -7.03 10.15 0.43
N VAL A 62 -6.04 9.26 0.35
CA VAL A 62 -4.71 9.55 -0.22
C VAL A 62 -4.16 8.34 -0.99
N LEU A 63 -3.48 8.62 -2.10
CA LEU A 63 -2.84 7.63 -2.97
C LEU A 63 -1.32 7.82 -2.92
N LEU A 64 -0.59 6.80 -2.49
CA LEU A 64 0.86 6.81 -2.32
C LEU A 64 1.55 5.94 -3.37
N PHE A 65 2.57 6.49 -4.04
CA PHE A 65 3.40 5.74 -5.00
C PHE A 65 4.85 5.67 -4.51
N VAL A 66 5.40 4.45 -4.47
CA VAL A 66 6.79 4.22 -4.03
C VAL A 66 7.81 4.32 -5.17
N GLY A 67 7.37 4.60 -6.40
CA GLY A 67 8.23 4.83 -7.56
C GLY A 67 8.32 3.65 -8.51
N ASP A 68 9.42 3.59 -9.25
CA ASP A 68 9.68 2.61 -10.31
C ASP A 68 8.61 2.64 -11.40
N PHE A 69 8.32 3.84 -11.92
CA PHE A 69 7.31 4.10 -12.94
C PHE A 69 7.59 3.45 -14.29
N GLY A 70 8.85 3.20 -14.62
CA GLY A 70 9.23 2.45 -15.83
C GLY A 70 10.43 3.00 -16.59
N ASN A 71 11.62 2.98 -16.00
CA ASN A 71 12.86 3.37 -16.71
C ASN A 71 12.79 4.78 -17.33
N GLU A 72 12.53 5.80 -16.52
CA GLU A 72 12.35 7.20 -16.96
C GLU A 72 11.14 7.45 -17.88
N ASN A 73 10.04 6.71 -17.65
CA ASN A 73 8.80 6.83 -18.40
C ASN A 73 7.95 8.03 -17.95
N VAL A 74 8.15 9.15 -18.63
CA VAL A 74 7.35 10.37 -18.44
C VAL A 74 5.84 10.15 -18.67
N PRO A 75 5.39 9.48 -19.76
CA PRO A 75 3.96 9.20 -19.96
C PRO A 75 3.24 8.54 -18.79
N VAL A 76 3.90 7.62 -18.07
CA VAL A 76 3.32 6.97 -16.88
C VAL A 76 3.07 8.00 -15.77
N VAL A 77 4.05 8.85 -15.49
CA VAL A 77 3.90 9.92 -14.48
C VAL A 77 2.83 10.93 -14.91
N GLU A 78 2.79 11.32 -16.18
CA GLU A 78 1.72 12.17 -16.73
C GLU A 78 0.34 11.51 -16.53
N LYS A 79 0.22 10.19 -16.73
CA LYS A 79 -1.02 9.46 -16.54
C LYS A 79 -1.44 9.38 -15.07
N ILE A 80 -0.50 9.19 -14.13
CA ILE A 80 -0.79 9.27 -12.69
C ILE A 80 -1.35 10.66 -12.34
N LEU A 81 -0.75 11.72 -12.89
CA LEU A 81 -1.14 13.09 -12.61
C LEU A 81 -2.44 13.54 -13.31
N SER A 82 -2.96 12.77 -14.27
CA SER A 82 -4.27 13.05 -14.89
C SER A 82 -5.45 12.52 -14.06
N LEU A 83 -5.21 11.88 -12.90
CA LEU A 83 -6.26 11.42 -11.98
C LEU A 83 -7.33 12.50 -11.68
N PRO A 84 -6.97 13.76 -11.32
CA PRO A 84 -7.96 14.81 -11.05
C PRO A 84 -8.80 15.24 -12.26
N GLU A 85 -8.35 14.93 -13.48
CA GLU A 85 -9.11 15.20 -14.72
C GLU A 85 -10.14 14.09 -15.00
N GLU A 86 -9.92 12.88 -14.47
CA GLU A 86 -10.72 11.68 -14.76
C GLU A 86 -11.61 11.23 -13.61
N ILE A 87 -11.33 11.69 -12.39
CA ILE A 87 -12.04 11.32 -11.16
C ILE A 87 -12.51 12.60 -10.45
N GLU A 88 -13.82 12.78 -10.34
CA GLU A 88 -14.41 13.77 -9.43
C GLU A 88 -14.05 13.39 -7.99
N ASP A 89 -13.61 14.38 -7.20
CA ASP A 89 -13.05 14.18 -5.85
C ASP A 89 -11.85 13.21 -5.83
N ALA A 90 -10.96 13.32 -6.82
CA ALA A 90 -9.73 12.53 -6.88
C ALA A 90 -8.92 12.61 -5.58
N PRO A 91 -8.36 11.48 -5.11
CA PRO A 91 -7.53 11.49 -3.90
C PRO A 91 -6.30 12.35 -4.10
N GLN A 92 -5.80 12.90 -3.00
CA GLN A 92 -4.49 13.53 -3.04
C GLN A 92 -3.43 12.47 -3.37
N VAL A 93 -2.53 12.81 -4.29
CA VAL A 93 -1.41 11.94 -4.68
C VAL A 93 -0.15 12.40 -3.96
N ALA A 94 0.63 11.44 -3.46
CA ALA A 94 2.01 11.64 -3.06
C ALA A 94 2.88 10.54 -3.66
N LEU A 95 4.07 10.90 -4.13
CA LEU A 95 4.99 9.95 -4.74
C LEU A 95 6.44 10.19 -4.34
N VAL A 96 7.25 9.15 -4.44
CA VAL A 96 8.71 9.25 -4.53
C VAL A 96 9.18 8.57 -5.81
N PHE A 97 10.40 8.88 -6.23
CA PHE A 97 11.01 8.23 -7.39
C PHE A 97 11.80 6.99 -6.97
N GLY A 98 11.64 5.90 -7.72
CA GLY A 98 12.39 4.66 -7.55
C GLY A 98 13.66 4.60 -8.39
N ASN A 99 14.50 3.58 -8.21
CA ASN A 99 15.77 3.51 -8.93
C ASN A 99 15.59 3.40 -10.44
N HIS A 100 14.50 2.79 -10.90
CA HIS A 100 14.16 2.73 -12.31
C HIS A 100 13.71 4.09 -12.87
N ASP A 101 13.28 5.05 -12.04
CA ASP A 101 12.92 6.40 -12.51
C ASP A 101 14.12 7.27 -12.89
N ALA A 102 15.33 6.72 -12.80
CA ALA A 102 16.54 7.31 -13.35
C ALA A 102 17.48 6.24 -13.93
N PHE A 103 16.94 5.09 -14.37
CA PHE A 103 17.78 3.95 -14.75
C PHE A 103 18.83 4.31 -15.80
N PHE A 104 18.46 5.09 -16.83
CA PHE A 104 19.37 5.46 -17.91
C PHE A 104 20.31 6.61 -17.54
N THR A 105 19.89 7.49 -16.64
CA THR A 105 20.61 8.70 -16.26
C THR A 105 21.56 8.46 -15.11
N ALA A 106 21.18 7.64 -14.14
CA ALA A 106 21.98 7.33 -12.95
C ALA A 106 22.92 6.14 -13.18
N SER A 107 22.50 5.11 -13.93
CA SER A 107 23.31 3.89 -14.07
C SER A 107 24.38 4.01 -15.16
N LYS A 108 25.51 3.31 -14.95
CA LYS A 108 26.57 3.12 -15.95
C LYS A 108 26.10 2.34 -17.19
N TYR A 109 24.96 1.64 -17.10
CA TYR A 109 24.37 0.86 -18.18
C TYR A 109 23.47 1.70 -19.08
N GLY A 110 23.04 2.86 -18.60
CA GLY A 110 22.14 3.75 -19.30
C GLY A 110 22.60 4.16 -20.70
N PRO A 111 23.84 4.63 -20.89
CA PRO A 111 24.37 4.98 -22.21
C PRO A 111 24.44 3.80 -23.20
N MET A 112 24.40 2.55 -22.72
CA MET A 112 24.44 1.33 -23.55
C MET A 112 23.05 0.74 -23.81
N ALA A 113 22.08 1.02 -22.95
CA ALA A 113 20.70 0.51 -23.03
C ALA A 113 19.71 1.53 -23.62
N THR A 114 20.11 2.77 -23.85
CA THR A 114 19.27 3.79 -24.51
C THR A 114 19.02 3.43 -25.99
N PRO A 115 17.76 3.32 -26.45
CA PRO A 115 17.42 2.95 -27.83
C PRO A 115 17.91 3.93 -28.92
N SER A 116 18.51 5.07 -28.57
CA SER A 116 19.05 6.03 -29.54
C SER A 116 20.34 6.66 -29.06
N LYS A 117 21.35 6.68 -29.93
CA LYS A 117 22.71 7.25 -29.70
C LYS A 117 22.75 8.78 -29.55
N ASN A 118 21.62 9.45 -29.39
CA ASN A 118 21.52 10.90 -29.33
C ASN A 118 20.32 11.32 -28.48
N ARG A 119 20.55 11.61 -27.20
CA ARG A 119 19.68 12.50 -26.42
C ARG A 119 20.36 12.96 -25.13
N ASN A 120 19.97 14.17 -24.72
CA ASN A 120 20.35 14.84 -23.49
C ASN A 120 20.04 13.93 -22.28
N VAL A 121 21.05 13.23 -21.79
CA VAL A 121 20.95 12.27 -20.67
C VAL A 121 20.37 13.01 -19.46
N GLY A 122 19.22 12.55 -18.96
CA GLY A 122 18.51 13.19 -17.85
C GLY A 122 17.32 14.07 -18.22
N ALA A 123 17.03 14.33 -19.50
CA ALA A 123 15.88 15.16 -19.88
C ALA A 123 14.53 14.60 -19.38
N ASN A 124 14.38 13.27 -19.36
CA ASN A 124 13.18 12.63 -18.82
C ASN A 124 13.13 12.74 -17.30
N VAL A 125 14.25 12.54 -16.60
CA VAL A 125 14.35 12.77 -15.14
C VAL A 125 13.95 14.20 -14.79
N GLU A 126 14.51 15.20 -15.48
CA GLU A 126 14.17 16.62 -15.29
C GLU A 126 12.67 16.88 -15.55
N LYS A 127 12.12 16.29 -16.61
CA LYS A 127 10.70 16.43 -16.93
C LYS A 127 9.81 15.80 -15.85
N MET A 128 10.12 14.58 -15.40
CA MET A 128 9.36 13.88 -14.34
C MET A 128 9.39 14.67 -13.02
N ILE A 129 10.57 15.16 -12.59
CA ILE A 129 10.69 16.02 -11.41
C ILE A 129 9.78 17.26 -11.57
N LYS A 130 9.83 17.91 -12.74
CA LYS A 130 9.06 19.12 -12.99
C LYS A 130 7.55 18.89 -12.96
N ILE A 131 7.05 17.84 -13.61
CA ILE A 131 5.60 17.57 -13.63
C ILE A 131 5.09 17.09 -12.27
N ALA A 132 5.91 16.36 -11.51
CA ALA A 132 5.54 15.82 -10.21
C ALA A 132 5.83 16.78 -9.03
N ASP A 133 6.34 17.98 -9.26
CA ASP A 133 6.80 18.93 -8.23
C ASP A 133 5.83 19.09 -7.04
N LYS A 134 4.52 19.16 -7.32
CA LYS A 134 3.49 19.35 -6.29
C LYS A 134 3.15 18.10 -5.47
N VAL A 135 3.50 16.91 -5.96
CA VAL A 135 3.15 15.62 -5.35
C VAL A 135 4.39 14.80 -4.96
N ASN A 136 5.58 15.23 -5.35
CA ASN A 136 6.82 14.56 -5.01
C ASN A 136 7.18 14.82 -3.53
N ALA A 137 7.07 13.78 -2.71
CA ALA A 137 7.37 13.83 -1.28
C ALA A 137 8.87 13.74 -0.98
N SER A 138 9.72 13.40 -1.94
CA SER A 138 11.15 13.13 -1.72
C SER A 138 11.85 14.28 -1.01
N TYR A 139 12.37 14.04 0.21
CA TYR A 139 12.95 15.05 1.09
C TYR A 139 12.05 16.27 1.41
N ALA A 140 10.74 16.08 1.33
CA ALA A 140 9.71 17.08 1.58
C ALA A 140 8.65 16.51 2.53
N ALA A 141 7.81 17.39 3.07
CA ALA A 141 6.64 17.04 3.84
C ALA A 141 5.40 17.55 3.10
N LEU A 142 4.53 16.63 2.67
CA LEU A 142 3.26 16.95 2.03
C LEU A 142 2.14 16.78 3.04
N GLU A 143 1.39 17.83 3.31
CA GLU A 143 0.17 17.76 4.10
C GLU A 143 -0.91 17.01 3.35
N VAL A 144 -1.56 16.03 4.00
CA VAL A 144 -2.77 15.41 3.46
C VAL A 144 -3.94 16.29 3.83
N ARG A 145 -4.43 17.04 2.84
CA ARG A 145 -5.47 18.05 3.05
C ARG A 145 -6.83 17.39 3.23
N ASP A 146 -7.70 18.07 3.99
CA ASP A 146 -9.06 17.63 4.27
C ASP A 146 -9.14 16.20 4.85
N ALA A 147 -8.02 15.72 5.40
CA ALA A 147 -7.90 14.40 5.99
C ALA A 147 -8.70 14.35 7.28
N PRO A 148 -9.38 13.21 7.55
CA PRO A 148 -10.01 12.99 8.84
C PRO A 148 -9.01 13.09 10.01
N ILE A 149 -7.72 12.85 9.78
CA ILE A 149 -6.66 12.88 10.79
C ILE A 149 -5.54 13.83 10.31
N PRO A 150 -5.01 14.73 11.16
CA PRO A 150 -3.84 15.54 10.81
C PRO A 150 -2.64 14.65 10.49
N LEU A 151 -2.24 14.63 9.22
CA LEU A 151 -1.23 13.70 8.71
C LEU A 151 -0.41 14.32 7.57
N HIS A 152 0.88 14.02 7.59
CA HIS A 152 1.81 14.41 6.55
C HIS A 152 2.50 13.19 5.95
N VAL A 153 2.75 13.23 4.64
CA VAL A 153 3.61 12.28 3.94
C VAL A 153 5.00 12.88 3.84
N VAL A 154 6.00 12.22 4.42
CA VAL A 154 7.41 12.62 4.32
C VAL A 154 8.15 11.60 3.46
N GLY A 155 8.76 12.07 2.38
CA GLY A 155 9.49 11.20 1.47
C GLY A 155 10.94 10.98 1.87
N GLY A 156 11.40 9.74 1.71
CA GLY A 156 12.79 9.35 1.85
C GLY A 156 13.67 9.78 0.68
N ARG A 157 14.80 9.09 0.51
CA ARG A 157 15.73 9.33 -0.59
C ARG A 157 15.13 8.87 -1.93
N PRO A 158 15.01 9.76 -2.94
CA PRO A 158 14.56 9.37 -4.27
C PRO A 158 15.65 8.56 -4.99
N TRP A 159 15.25 7.72 -5.94
CA TRP A 159 16.14 6.90 -6.78
C TRP A 159 17.09 5.99 -6.00
N SER A 160 16.75 5.63 -4.76
CA SER A 160 17.60 4.75 -3.95
C SER A 160 17.66 3.35 -4.54
N TRP A 161 18.85 2.79 -4.63
CA TRP A 161 19.07 1.38 -5.01
C TRP A 161 19.18 0.47 -3.77
N GLY A 162 18.90 1.03 -2.58
CA GLY A 162 19.19 0.39 -1.31
C GLY A 162 20.68 0.12 -1.10
N GLY A 163 20.96 -0.68 -0.08
CA GLY A 163 22.29 -1.16 0.22
C GLY A 163 23.18 -0.18 1.01
N PRO A 164 24.33 -0.67 1.48
CA PRO A 164 25.20 0.07 2.40
C PRO A 164 26.02 1.18 1.73
N GLU A 165 26.10 1.21 0.40
CA GLU A 165 26.98 2.10 -0.35
C GLU A 165 26.27 3.37 -0.82
N TRP A 166 26.93 4.52 -0.67
CA TRP A 166 26.50 5.75 -1.34
C TRP A 166 26.89 5.72 -2.82
N ARG A 167 25.95 5.29 -3.66
CA ARG A 167 26.14 5.17 -5.12
C ARG A 167 25.72 6.44 -5.85
N HIS A 168 26.17 6.58 -7.10
CA HIS A 168 25.71 7.64 -8.02
C HIS A 168 25.90 9.08 -7.50
N GLN A 169 27.01 9.37 -6.80
CA GLN A 169 27.27 10.67 -6.16
C GLN A 169 27.02 11.91 -7.06
N TYR A 170 27.42 11.85 -8.34
CA TYR A 170 27.24 12.98 -9.26
C TYR A 170 25.77 13.19 -9.65
N PHE A 171 25.02 12.10 -9.78
CA PHE A 171 23.58 12.12 -10.04
C PHE A 171 22.84 12.73 -8.86
N PHE A 172 23.08 12.24 -7.64
CA PHE A 172 22.45 12.78 -6.43
C PHE A 172 22.81 14.24 -6.18
N ARG A 173 24.07 14.64 -6.42
CA ARG A 173 24.47 16.04 -6.33
C ARG A 173 23.69 16.91 -7.31
N ARG A 174 23.48 16.45 -8.55
CA ARG A 174 22.78 17.20 -9.60
C ARG A 174 21.29 17.30 -9.34
N TYR A 175 20.62 16.18 -9.07
CA TYR A 175 19.15 16.12 -9.06
C TYR A 175 18.53 16.22 -7.67
N ALA A 176 19.28 15.85 -6.63
CA ALA A 176 18.81 15.88 -5.25
C ALA A 176 19.58 16.88 -4.35
N GLY A 177 20.65 17.50 -4.85
CA GLY A 177 21.44 18.46 -4.07
C GLY A 177 22.11 17.87 -2.84
N VAL A 178 22.30 16.54 -2.78
CA VAL A 178 22.96 15.84 -1.67
C VAL A 178 24.16 15.05 -2.17
N MET A 179 25.20 14.96 -1.33
CA MET A 179 26.49 14.34 -1.66
C MET A 179 26.86 13.19 -0.73
N SER A 180 26.04 12.91 0.29
CA SER A 180 26.28 11.82 1.24
C SER A 180 25.00 11.31 1.89
N LEU A 181 25.09 10.10 2.45
CA LEU A 181 24.07 9.54 3.35
C LEU A 181 23.72 10.50 4.49
N GLN A 182 24.70 11.15 5.10
CA GLN A 182 24.46 12.11 6.20
C GLN A 182 23.62 13.31 5.74
N GLN A 183 23.89 13.86 4.55
CA GLN A 183 23.10 14.96 4.00
C GLN A 183 21.68 14.50 3.66
N SER A 184 21.54 13.28 3.11
CA SER A 184 20.23 12.65 2.89
C SER A 184 19.44 12.52 4.19
N THR A 185 20.04 11.92 5.23
CA THR A 185 19.44 11.79 6.58
C THR A 185 18.98 13.14 7.11
N SER A 186 19.83 14.17 7.04
CA SER A 186 19.48 15.52 7.51
C SER A 186 18.27 16.11 6.78
N ARG A 187 18.14 15.87 5.47
CA ARG A 187 16.97 16.33 4.71
C ARG A 187 15.68 15.64 5.14
N ILE A 188 15.72 14.31 5.33
CA ILE A 188 14.53 13.55 5.78
C ILE A 188 14.15 14.00 7.21
N GLN A 189 15.12 14.08 8.12
CA GLN A 189 14.89 14.52 9.50
C GLN A 189 14.29 15.93 9.58
N LYS A 190 14.76 16.87 8.74
CA LYS A 190 14.19 18.22 8.67
C LYS A 190 12.73 18.21 8.21
N ALA A 191 12.38 17.37 7.22
CA ALA A 191 10.99 17.22 6.77
C ALA A 191 10.11 16.60 7.87
N ILE A 192 10.61 15.60 8.60
CA ILE A 192 9.95 15.01 9.77
C ILE A 192 9.71 16.08 10.85
N ASP A 193 10.73 16.88 11.18
CA ASP A 193 10.61 17.95 12.19
C ASP A 193 9.51 18.96 11.83
N GLN A 194 9.43 19.34 10.55
CA GLN A 194 8.40 20.26 10.07
C GLN A 194 7.01 19.64 10.16
N ALA A 195 6.86 18.40 9.71
CA ALA A 195 5.60 17.66 9.70
C ALA A 195 5.09 17.31 11.11
N GLY A 196 5.97 16.85 11.98
CA GLY A 196 5.64 16.33 13.31
C GLY A 196 5.04 17.38 14.25
N THR A 197 5.26 18.67 13.98
CA THR A 197 4.61 19.76 14.72
C THR A 197 3.11 19.91 14.44
N ARG A 198 2.60 19.24 13.39
CA ARG A 198 1.24 19.43 12.86
C ARG A 198 0.40 18.16 12.83
N GLY A 199 1.00 16.98 13.01
CA GLY A 199 0.28 15.73 12.97
C GLY A 199 1.18 14.50 12.91
N ALA A 200 0.59 13.35 12.60
CA ALA A 200 1.33 12.11 12.38
C ALA A 200 2.10 12.15 11.05
N VAL A 201 3.20 11.40 10.98
CA VAL A 201 4.07 11.33 9.80
C VAL A 201 4.01 9.94 9.18
N VAL A 202 3.52 9.84 7.95
CA VAL A 202 3.70 8.64 7.12
C VAL A 202 4.98 8.79 6.32
N LEU A 203 5.89 7.83 6.45
CA LEU A 203 7.09 7.79 5.62
C LEU A 203 6.79 7.09 4.30
N LEU A 204 7.28 7.67 3.20
CA LEU A 204 7.18 7.12 1.86
C LEU A 204 8.59 7.04 1.26
N ALA A 205 9.05 5.85 0.89
CA ALA A 205 10.36 5.66 0.31
C ALA A 205 10.31 4.65 -0.82
N HIS A 206 11.36 4.60 -1.65
CA HIS A 206 11.45 3.51 -2.62
C HIS A 206 12.06 2.26 -1.98
N ALA A 207 13.17 2.39 -1.23
CA ALA A 207 13.72 1.31 -0.43
C ALA A 207 13.29 1.43 1.04
N GLY A 208 12.99 0.31 1.69
CA GLY A 208 12.68 0.26 3.12
C GLY A 208 13.90 0.54 4.00
N PRO A 209 13.74 0.75 5.31
CA PRO A 209 14.86 1.07 6.20
C PRO A 209 15.78 -0.13 6.43
N THR A 210 17.08 0.10 6.63
CA THR A 210 18.00 -0.96 7.09
C THR A 210 17.50 -1.60 8.38
N GLY A 211 17.90 -2.83 8.69
CA GLY A 211 17.46 -3.63 9.83
C GLY A 211 16.35 -4.64 9.49
N LEU A 212 15.96 -4.73 8.21
CA LEU A 212 14.85 -5.57 7.73
C LEU A 212 15.28 -6.55 6.62
N GLY A 213 16.59 -6.77 6.43
CA GLY A 213 17.11 -7.45 5.24
C GLY A 213 18.10 -8.59 5.46
N THR A 214 18.20 -9.19 6.64
CA THR A 214 19.19 -10.26 6.89
C THR A 214 19.12 -11.41 5.87
N GLU A 215 17.94 -11.98 5.65
CA GLU A 215 17.68 -13.09 4.73
C GLU A 215 17.13 -12.61 3.39
N PRO A 216 17.32 -13.34 2.28
CA PRO A 216 16.79 -12.96 0.96
C PRO A 216 15.27 -12.73 0.96
N SER A 217 14.51 -13.49 1.76
CA SER A 217 13.06 -13.36 1.89
C SER A 217 12.60 -12.26 2.85
N ALA A 218 13.52 -11.59 3.56
CA ALA A 218 13.18 -10.49 4.45
C ALA A 218 12.77 -9.24 3.64
N MET A 219 12.09 -8.28 4.26
CA MET A 219 11.49 -7.13 3.57
C MET A 219 12.49 -6.33 2.72
N CYS A 220 13.72 -6.18 3.21
CA CYS A 220 14.81 -5.46 2.56
C CYS A 220 16.00 -6.37 2.19
N GLY A 221 15.76 -7.68 2.09
CA GLY A 221 16.82 -8.67 1.84
C GLY A 221 17.16 -8.80 0.36
N ARG A 222 18.44 -8.80 0.01
CA ARG A 222 18.84 -8.97 -1.39
C ARG A 222 18.60 -10.40 -1.88
N ASP A 223 18.01 -10.54 -3.05
CA ASP A 223 17.74 -11.81 -3.72
C ASP A 223 18.19 -11.82 -5.20
N PHE A 224 18.97 -10.82 -5.60
CA PHE A 224 19.42 -10.60 -6.97
C PHE A 224 20.95 -10.58 -7.12
N GLY A 225 21.43 -11.05 -8.27
CA GLY A 225 22.87 -11.17 -8.59
C GLY A 225 23.57 -12.32 -7.85
N ASP A 226 24.90 -12.35 -7.92
CA ASP A 226 25.70 -13.52 -7.50
C ASP A 226 25.78 -13.73 -5.99
N GLN A 227 25.39 -12.72 -5.20
CA GLN A 227 25.31 -12.79 -3.74
C GLN A 227 23.87 -12.54 -3.32
N THR A 228 23.29 -13.49 -2.60
CA THR A 228 21.98 -13.36 -1.98
C THR A 228 22.13 -13.17 -0.46
N GLY A 229 21.15 -12.53 0.14
CA GLY A 229 21.14 -12.15 1.55
C GLY A 229 21.86 -10.83 1.82
N GLY A 230 21.72 -10.35 3.06
CA GLY A 230 22.24 -9.08 3.51
C GLY A 230 21.26 -7.93 3.31
N ASP A 231 21.42 -6.93 4.18
CA ASP A 231 20.47 -5.84 4.32
C ASP A 231 20.67 -4.75 3.28
N TRP A 232 19.66 -4.59 2.44
CA TRP A 232 19.63 -3.62 1.36
C TRP A 232 18.62 -2.50 1.59
N GLY A 233 18.24 -2.29 2.85
CA GLY A 233 17.48 -1.11 3.22
C GLY A 233 18.32 0.18 3.17
N ASP A 234 17.62 1.29 3.29
CA ASP A 234 18.14 2.65 3.35
C ASP A 234 18.50 3.03 4.79
N ALA A 235 19.79 3.26 5.04
CA ALA A 235 20.31 3.61 6.36
C ALA A 235 19.85 5.00 6.80
N ASP A 236 19.71 5.93 5.86
CA ASP A 236 19.19 7.28 6.12
C ASP A 236 17.72 7.26 6.53
N LEU A 237 16.90 6.38 5.95
CA LEU A 237 15.51 6.17 6.37
C LEU A 237 15.43 5.56 7.78
N ARG A 238 16.27 4.58 8.11
CA ARG A 238 16.38 4.04 9.48
C ARG A 238 16.72 5.14 10.49
N MET A 239 17.73 5.96 10.18
CA MET A 239 18.12 7.08 11.05
C MET A 239 17.01 8.14 11.18
N ALA A 240 16.21 8.34 10.13
CA ALA A 240 15.06 9.24 10.17
C ALA A 240 13.93 8.73 11.08
N ILE A 241 13.64 7.42 11.05
CA ILE A 241 12.70 6.78 11.98
C ILE A 241 13.19 6.96 13.41
N GLN A 242 14.45 6.62 13.71
CA GLN A 242 15.03 6.78 15.05
C GLN A 242 14.97 8.22 15.54
N HIS A 243 15.22 9.19 14.67
CA HIS A 243 15.10 10.61 14.98
C HIS A 243 13.67 11.02 15.32
N ALA A 244 12.67 10.53 14.58
CA ALA A 244 11.27 10.79 14.90
C ALA A 244 10.93 10.26 16.29
N ARG A 245 11.34 9.02 16.61
CA ARG A 245 11.13 8.40 17.93
C ARG A 245 11.78 9.22 19.05
N ALA A 246 13.03 9.64 18.85
CA ALA A 246 13.77 10.46 19.82
C ALA A 246 13.16 11.86 20.07
N LYS A 247 12.25 12.31 19.20
CA LYS A 247 11.52 13.58 19.33
C LYS A 247 10.03 13.39 19.65
N ASP A 248 9.62 12.17 19.97
CA ASP A 248 8.22 11.80 20.19
C ASP A 248 7.30 12.17 19.01
N ILE A 249 7.86 12.20 17.79
CA ILE A 249 7.10 12.41 16.55
C ILE A 249 6.53 11.07 16.09
N ARG A 250 5.20 11.02 15.98
CA ARG A 250 4.49 9.78 15.67
C ARG A 250 4.66 9.37 14.20
N VAL A 251 5.28 8.21 13.97
CA VAL A 251 5.38 7.54 12.66
C VAL A 251 4.59 6.23 12.67
N PRO A 252 3.28 6.23 12.31
CA PRO A 252 2.47 5.02 12.37
C PRO A 252 2.70 4.08 11.20
N LEU A 253 3.16 4.58 10.05
CA LEU A 253 3.30 3.84 8.81
C LEU A 253 4.55 4.30 8.05
N CYS A 254 5.33 3.33 7.58
CA CYS A 254 6.42 3.51 6.63
C CYS A 254 6.16 2.62 5.42
N VAL A 255 5.86 3.23 4.28
CA VAL A 255 5.54 2.55 3.01
C VAL A 255 6.75 2.61 2.09
N PHE A 256 7.10 1.46 1.49
CA PHE A 256 8.20 1.35 0.55
C PHE A 256 7.99 0.25 -0.50
N GLY A 257 8.93 0.14 -1.44
CA GLY A 257 8.94 -0.83 -2.54
C GLY A 257 10.32 -1.43 -2.78
N HIS A 258 10.76 -1.45 -4.04
CA HIS A 258 12.05 -1.93 -4.55
C HIS A 258 12.24 -3.44 -4.50
N MET A 259 12.05 -4.03 -3.32
CA MET A 259 12.24 -5.46 -3.10
C MET A 259 10.94 -6.19 -3.42
N HIS A 260 10.87 -6.81 -4.60
CA HIS A 260 9.64 -7.41 -5.11
C HIS A 260 9.14 -8.59 -4.25
N ASP A 261 7.82 -8.79 -4.25
CA ASP A 261 7.11 -9.83 -3.48
C ASP A 261 7.54 -11.26 -3.82
N ARG A 262 7.86 -11.52 -5.08
CA ARG A 262 8.41 -12.80 -5.56
C ARG A 262 9.92 -12.68 -5.63
N LEU A 263 10.62 -13.65 -5.03
CA LEU A 263 12.07 -13.63 -5.07
C LEU A 263 12.58 -13.88 -6.51
N GLN A 264 13.63 -13.18 -6.92
CA GLN A 264 14.27 -13.41 -8.21
C GLN A 264 15.05 -14.73 -8.23
N SER A 265 15.67 -15.09 -7.10
CA SER A 265 16.49 -16.30 -6.99
C SER A 265 15.72 -17.59 -6.76
N SER A 266 14.40 -17.54 -6.53
CA SER A 266 13.58 -18.73 -6.20
C SER A 266 12.08 -18.50 -6.44
N THR A 267 11.25 -19.51 -6.23
CA THR A 267 9.77 -19.34 -6.27
C THR A 267 9.18 -18.89 -4.94
N ALA A 268 10.01 -18.62 -3.93
CA ALA A 268 9.57 -18.19 -2.61
C ALA A 268 9.07 -16.73 -2.62
N ARG A 269 8.38 -16.37 -1.54
CA ARG A 269 7.75 -15.06 -1.35
C ARG A 269 8.45 -14.29 -0.25
N ARG A 270 8.51 -12.97 -0.41
CA ARG A 270 9.09 -12.03 0.54
C ARG A 270 8.10 -11.70 1.65
N THR A 271 8.60 -11.42 2.85
CA THR A 271 7.84 -10.74 3.89
C THR A 271 7.53 -9.31 3.43
N MET A 272 6.24 -8.97 3.32
CA MET A 272 5.81 -7.66 2.80
C MET A 272 5.30 -6.71 3.89
N ILE A 273 5.05 -7.23 5.09
CA ILE A 273 4.57 -6.42 6.21
C ILE A 273 5.28 -6.83 7.50
N GLY A 274 5.60 -5.83 8.31
CA GLY A 274 6.18 -6.00 9.64
C GLY A 274 5.75 -4.84 10.54
N ALA A 275 6.04 -4.94 11.82
CA ALA A 275 5.82 -3.85 12.76
C ALA A 275 6.98 -3.77 13.75
N GLU A 276 7.36 -2.55 14.09
CA GLU A 276 8.37 -2.26 15.11
C GLU A 276 7.75 -1.41 16.21
N ARG A 277 8.10 -1.70 17.47
CA ARG A 277 7.68 -0.87 18.59
C ARG A 277 8.38 0.49 18.53
N ASP A 278 7.60 1.54 18.79
CA ASP A 278 8.06 2.91 19.02
C ASP A 278 8.62 2.99 20.45
N ILE A 279 9.70 2.26 20.71
CA ILE A 279 10.38 2.29 22.01
C ILE A 279 11.45 3.36 21.97
N HIS A 280 11.33 4.31 22.89
CA HIS A 280 12.37 5.27 23.26
C HIS A 280 13.57 4.50 23.82
N THR A 281 14.55 4.17 22.98
CA THR A 281 15.77 3.46 23.42
C THR A 281 16.88 4.47 23.67
N ILE A 282 16.82 5.16 24.80
CA ILE A 282 18.04 5.73 25.39
C ILE A 282 18.75 4.55 26.09
N GLY A 283 19.80 4.01 25.46
CA GLY A 283 20.82 3.20 26.16
C GLY A 283 20.71 1.68 26.15
N LYS A 284 20.10 1.02 25.15
CA LYS A 284 20.27 -0.43 24.94
C LYS A 284 21.19 -0.74 23.75
N ASP A 285 21.95 -1.83 23.87
CA ASP A 285 22.91 -2.29 22.87
C ASP A 285 22.25 -2.53 21.51
N LYS A 286 22.95 -2.15 20.43
CA LYS A 286 22.45 -2.20 19.04
C LYS A 286 21.94 -3.58 18.61
N ALA A 287 22.38 -4.67 19.24
CA ALA A 287 22.01 -6.03 18.88
C ALA A 287 20.56 -6.40 19.26
N ASP A 288 20.01 -5.81 20.32
CA ASP A 288 18.64 -6.11 20.79
C ASP A 288 17.55 -5.43 19.95
N LEU A 289 17.91 -4.40 19.17
CA LEU A 289 16.99 -3.61 18.34
C LEU A 289 16.42 -4.40 17.14
N TYR A 290 17.08 -5.48 16.73
CA TYR A 290 16.74 -6.27 15.54
C TYR A 290 15.94 -7.55 15.87
N ALA A 291 15.80 -7.90 17.15
CA ALA A 291 15.17 -9.16 17.57
C ALA A 291 13.64 -9.07 17.73
N GLU A 292 13.07 -7.86 17.81
CA GLU A 292 11.61 -7.65 17.97
C GLU A 292 10.89 -7.26 16.67
N SER A 293 11.55 -7.32 15.50
CA SER A 293 10.83 -7.23 14.23
C SER A 293 10.08 -8.53 13.99
N LEU A 294 8.76 -8.53 14.20
CA LEU A 294 7.91 -9.67 13.87
C LEU A 294 7.86 -9.81 12.34
N ALA A 295 8.74 -10.65 11.78
CA ALA A 295 8.73 -11.01 10.38
C ALA A 295 7.57 -11.99 10.12
N VAL A 296 6.73 -11.66 9.14
CA VAL A 296 5.53 -12.42 8.79
C VAL A 296 5.84 -13.24 7.55
N THR A 297 5.74 -14.57 7.66
CA THR A 297 5.89 -15.45 6.51
C THR A 297 4.57 -15.54 5.72
N PRO A 298 4.60 -15.53 4.38
CA PRO A 298 3.40 -15.56 3.53
C PRO A 298 2.82 -16.97 3.32
N SER A 299 2.88 -17.86 4.31
CA SER A 299 2.05 -19.07 4.31
C SER A 299 0.63 -18.67 4.66
N GLY A 300 -0.32 -19.02 3.79
CA GLY A 300 -1.73 -18.69 3.97
C GLY A 300 -2.24 -19.08 5.37
N GLN A 301 -3.02 -18.17 5.95
CA GLN A 301 -3.65 -18.27 7.28
C GLN A 301 -2.76 -18.09 8.51
N ASP A 302 -1.78 -17.19 8.50
CA ASP A 302 -1.06 -16.85 9.73
C ASP A 302 -1.37 -15.40 10.18
N HIS A 303 -2.06 -15.31 11.33
CA HIS A 303 -2.44 -14.07 12.01
C HIS A 303 -1.22 -13.51 12.79
N LEU A 304 -0.82 -12.24 12.59
CA LEU A 304 0.00 -11.56 13.61
C LEU A 304 -0.87 -11.28 14.83
N GLU A 305 -0.57 -11.89 15.97
CA GLU A 305 -1.10 -11.48 17.28
C GLU A 305 -0.18 -10.40 17.89
N ILE A 306 -0.70 -9.19 18.15
CA ILE A 306 0.04 -8.15 18.90
C ILE A 306 -0.81 -7.70 20.10
N SER A 307 -0.23 -7.74 21.31
CA SER A 307 -0.93 -7.52 22.59
C SER A 307 -1.40 -6.07 22.79
N GLU A 308 -2.51 -5.90 23.52
CA GLU A 308 -3.13 -4.63 23.95
C GLU A 308 -2.17 -3.65 24.66
N ASP A 309 -1.11 -4.17 25.28
CA ASP A 309 -0.14 -3.41 26.09
C ASP A 309 1.11 -2.97 25.30
N SER A 310 1.06 -3.05 23.95
CA SER A 310 2.16 -2.60 23.11
C SER A 310 2.05 -1.09 22.87
N GLY A 311 3.13 -0.36 23.15
CA GLY A 311 3.23 1.08 22.89
C GLY A 311 2.95 1.45 21.42
N ALA A 312 3.11 2.73 21.10
CA ALA A 312 2.95 3.19 19.73
C ALA A 312 3.80 2.30 18.77
N MET A 313 3.28 1.91 17.59
CA MET A 313 3.98 1.00 16.65
C MET A 313 4.23 1.70 15.32
N THR A 314 5.34 1.43 14.64
CA THR A 314 5.50 1.77 13.22
C THR A 314 5.27 0.52 12.38
N VAL A 315 4.24 0.53 11.53
CA VAL A 315 4.03 -0.52 10.54
C VAL A 315 4.96 -0.28 9.35
N MET A 316 5.72 -1.30 9.00
CA MET A 316 6.58 -1.33 7.82
C MET A 316 5.81 -2.07 6.72
N LEU A 317 5.55 -1.40 5.60
CA LEU A 317 4.79 -1.95 4.48
C LEU A 317 5.62 -1.86 3.20
N ASN A 318 6.10 -3.02 2.72
CA ASN A 318 6.57 -3.16 1.36
C ASN A 318 5.36 -3.43 0.46
N CYS A 319 5.10 -2.60 -0.55
CA CYS A 319 3.98 -2.78 -1.48
C CYS A 319 4.41 -3.18 -2.91
N ALA A 320 5.69 -3.50 -3.15
CA ALA A 320 6.25 -3.88 -4.45
C ALA A 320 5.81 -5.28 -4.91
N VAL A 321 4.55 -5.40 -5.36
CA VAL A 321 4.05 -6.63 -6.00
C VAL A 321 4.23 -6.52 -7.51
N VAL A 322 5.05 -7.40 -8.08
CA VAL A 322 5.39 -7.37 -9.51
C VAL A 322 5.26 -8.79 -10.11
N PRO A 323 4.43 -8.99 -11.15
CA PRO A 323 3.62 -8.01 -11.84
C PRO A 323 2.37 -7.60 -11.05
N ARG A 324 2.07 -6.30 -11.01
CA ARG A 324 0.87 -5.74 -10.38
C ARG A 324 -0.39 -5.86 -11.23
N VAL A 325 -0.26 -5.99 -12.55
CA VAL A 325 -1.38 -6.23 -13.46
C VAL A 325 -1.33 -7.67 -13.93
N GLN A 326 -2.44 -8.38 -13.75
CA GLN A 326 -2.54 -9.79 -14.12
C GLN A 326 -3.84 -10.06 -14.89
N PRO A 327 -3.88 -11.10 -15.74
CA PRO A 327 -5.14 -11.57 -16.33
C PRO A 327 -6.13 -12.00 -15.23
N ALA A 328 -7.42 -11.68 -15.40
CA ALA A 328 -8.44 -12.11 -14.45
C ALA A 328 -8.69 -13.64 -14.54
N PRO A 329 -8.87 -14.37 -13.41
CA PRO A 329 -8.94 -15.84 -13.36
C PRO A 329 -10.04 -16.52 -14.20
N SER A 330 -11.06 -15.78 -14.63
CA SER A 330 -12.26 -16.29 -15.34
C SER A 330 -12.42 -15.78 -16.78
N SER A 331 -11.40 -15.13 -17.33
CA SER A 331 -11.48 -14.44 -18.62
C SER A 331 -11.22 -15.36 -19.82
N THR A 332 -12.16 -15.42 -20.78
CA THR A 332 -11.94 -16.00 -22.12
C THR A 332 -11.22 -15.05 -23.08
N ASN A 333 -11.00 -13.79 -22.67
CA ASN A 333 -10.26 -12.79 -23.45
C ASN A 333 -9.26 -12.06 -22.53
N GLU A 334 -8.11 -12.69 -22.34
CA GLU A 334 -7.02 -12.28 -21.44
C GLU A 334 -6.55 -10.83 -21.64
N LYS A 335 -6.74 -10.25 -22.83
CA LYS A 335 -6.30 -8.88 -23.14
C LYS A 335 -7.22 -7.78 -22.62
N LEU A 336 -8.49 -8.07 -22.35
CA LEU A 336 -9.47 -7.06 -21.95
C LEU A 336 -9.74 -7.05 -20.45
N ASN A 337 -9.72 -8.21 -19.80
CA ASN A 337 -10.10 -8.33 -18.39
C ASN A 337 -8.88 -8.57 -17.49
N THR A 338 -8.44 -7.52 -16.79
CA THR A 338 -7.27 -7.51 -15.92
C THR A 338 -7.63 -7.18 -14.47
N ILE A 339 -6.91 -7.81 -13.54
CA ILE A 339 -6.91 -7.45 -12.12
C ILE A 339 -5.66 -6.62 -11.81
N HIS A 340 -5.81 -5.65 -10.91
CA HIS A 340 -4.79 -4.66 -10.57
C HIS A 340 -4.54 -4.67 -9.07
N HIS A 341 -3.29 -4.79 -8.67
CA HIS A 341 -2.87 -4.86 -7.27
C HIS A 341 -2.74 -3.48 -6.62
N PHE A 342 -3.19 -3.40 -5.36
CA PHE A 342 -3.05 -2.27 -4.45
C PHE A 342 -2.88 -2.75 -3.01
N ALA A 343 -2.09 -2.04 -2.19
CA ALA A 343 -2.14 -2.21 -0.75
C ALA A 343 -3.05 -1.15 -0.13
N HIS A 344 -4.11 -1.56 0.57
CA HIS A 344 -5.11 -0.67 1.18
C HIS A 344 -4.94 -0.65 2.70
N VAL A 345 -4.52 0.49 3.23
CA VAL A 345 -4.27 0.71 4.66
C VAL A 345 -5.42 1.52 5.25
N VAL A 346 -5.98 1.02 6.34
CA VAL A 346 -6.99 1.74 7.12
C VAL A 346 -6.32 2.28 8.38
N MET A 347 -6.28 3.60 8.48
CA MET A 347 -5.84 4.34 9.66
C MET A 347 -7.05 4.63 10.55
N VAL A 348 -6.87 4.49 11.85
CA VAL A 348 -7.86 4.86 12.88
C VAL A 348 -7.18 5.79 13.85
N SER A 349 -7.64 7.03 13.93
CA SER A 349 -6.87 8.10 14.57
C SER A 349 -5.43 8.12 14.01
N ASN A 350 -4.40 8.20 14.85
CA ASN A 350 -3.00 8.23 14.40
C ASN A 350 -2.32 6.84 14.39
N ARG A 351 -3.07 5.75 14.14
CA ARG A 351 -2.56 4.37 14.12
C ARG A 351 -3.03 3.61 12.89
N VAL A 352 -2.24 2.64 12.43
CA VAL A 352 -2.67 1.67 11.43
C VAL A 352 -3.59 0.65 12.11
N GLY A 353 -4.85 0.60 11.68
CA GLY A 353 -5.83 -0.39 12.15
C GLY A 353 -5.69 -1.71 11.40
N CYS A 354 -5.60 -1.66 10.06
CA CYS A 354 -5.35 -2.84 9.24
C CYS A 354 -4.71 -2.49 7.89
N VAL A 355 -4.16 -3.51 7.24
CA VAL A 355 -3.64 -3.47 5.87
C VAL A 355 -4.34 -4.58 5.07
N HIS A 356 -4.62 -4.34 3.80
CA HIS A 356 -5.23 -5.31 2.90
C HIS A 356 -4.44 -5.37 1.61
N GLU A 357 -4.19 -6.59 1.11
CA GLU A 357 -3.80 -6.78 -0.28
C GLU A 357 -5.07 -6.84 -1.12
N VAL A 358 -5.15 -5.99 -2.13
CA VAL A 358 -6.38 -5.80 -2.88
C VAL A 358 -6.11 -5.97 -4.37
N TRP A 359 -6.86 -6.87 -5.00
CA TRP A 359 -6.87 -7.08 -6.44
C TRP A 359 -8.22 -6.63 -6.97
N VAL A 360 -8.26 -5.53 -7.72
CA VAL A 360 -9.52 -5.02 -8.27
C VAL A 360 -9.59 -5.28 -9.76
N ASN A 361 -10.73 -5.85 -10.17
CA ASN A 361 -11.04 -6.12 -11.56
C ASN A 361 -11.41 -4.81 -12.26
N SER A 362 -10.57 -4.38 -13.18
CA SER A 362 -10.72 -3.11 -13.90
C SER A 362 -11.96 -3.01 -14.80
N SER A 363 -12.57 -4.15 -15.16
CA SER A 363 -13.71 -4.22 -16.09
C SER A 363 -15.05 -4.37 -15.38
N LEU A 364 -15.06 -5.07 -14.25
CA LEU A 364 -16.28 -5.36 -13.47
C LEU A 364 -16.44 -4.45 -12.25
N GLY A 365 -15.37 -3.72 -11.87
CA GLY A 365 -15.33 -2.94 -10.64
C GLY A 365 -15.46 -3.79 -9.37
N CYS A 366 -15.36 -5.13 -9.48
CA CYS A 366 -15.43 -6.04 -8.36
C CYS A 366 -14.04 -6.21 -7.73
N VAL A 367 -14.01 -6.21 -6.40
CA VAL A 367 -12.78 -6.30 -5.62
C VAL A 367 -12.62 -7.73 -5.09
N GLU A 368 -11.56 -8.40 -5.52
CA GLU A 368 -11.08 -9.60 -4.84
C GLU A 368 -10.09 -9.15 -3.76
N THR A 369 -10.51 -9.21 -2.50
CA THR A 369 -9.65 -8.88 -1.36
C THR A 369 -8.97 -10.12 -0.83
N VAL A 370 -7.64 -10.12 -0.77
CA VAL A 370 -6.87 -11.08 0.01
C VAL A 370 -6.44 -10.35 1.28
N ARG A 371 -7.09 -10.66 2.40
CA ARG A 371 -6.86 -9.98 3.68
C ARG A 371 -5.46 -10.31 4.20
N LEU A 372 -4.53 -9.34 4.20
CA LEU A 372 -3.24 -9.45 4.90
C LEU A 372 -3.38 -8.87 6.32
N MET A 373 -3.84 -9.68 7.27
CA MET A 373 -4.07 -9.19 8.64
C MET A 373 -2.78 -8.89 9.40
N LEU A 374 -2.63 -7.66 9.88
CA LEU A 374 -2.12 -7.40 11.23
C LEU A 374 -3.32 -7.56 12.17
N ALA A 375 -3.42 -8.69 12.89
CA ALA A 375 -4.55 -8.94 13.78
C ALA A 375 -4.28 -8.35 15.17
N ASN A 376 -4.61 -7.08 15.37
CA ASN A 376 -4.89 -6.62 16.73
C ASN A 376 -6.35 -6.80 17.06
N LYS A 377 -6.60 -7.59 18.09
CA LYS A 377 -7.89 -7.74 18.75
C LYS A 377 -8.29 -6.52 19.58
N ALA A 378 -7.66 -5.36 19.38
CA ALA A 378 -7.96 -4.16 20.13
C ALA A 378 -7.77 -2.89 19.31
N VAL A 379 -8.73 -1.97 19.50
CA VAL A 379 -8.86 -0.58 19.03
C VAL A 379 -9.72 -0.36 17.76
N MET A 380 -10.07 -1.40 17.01
CA MET A 380 -11.29 -1.35 16.19
C MET A 380 -12.37 -2.17 16.91
N PRO A 381 -13.61 -1.68 17.08
CA PRO A 381 -14.74 -2.60 17.09
C PRO A 381 -14.57 -3.46 15.84
N MET A 382 -14.55 -4.79 15.96
CA MET A 382 -14.45 -5.70 14.81
C MET A 382 -15.44 -5.33 13.68
N GLU A 383 -16.52 -4.64 14.05
CA GLU A 383 -17.51 -4.00 13.20
C GLU A 383 -16.95 -3.00 12.16
N ASP A 384 -15.99 -2.13 12.49
CA ASP A 384 -15.48 -1.12 11.55
C ASP A 384 -14.57 -1.75 10.48
N VAL A 385 -13.74 -2.73 10.88
CA VAL A 385 -12.94 -3.53 9.93
C VAL A 385 -13.85 -4.40 9.06
N ALA A 386 -14.88 -4.99 9.66
CA ALA A 386 -15.87 -5.79 8.94
C ALA A 386 -16.68 -4.94 7.96
N LEU A 387 -17.06 -3.72 8.34
CA LEU A 387 -17.78 -2.75 7.52
C LEU A 387 -16.93 -2.32 6.32
N GLU A 388 -15.65 -2.00 6.52
CA GLU A 388 -14.76 -1.63 5.40
C GLU A 388 -14.46 -2.83 4.49
N THR A 389 -14.25 -4.02 5.07
CA THR A 389 -14.10 -5.26 4.28
C THR A 389 -15.36 -5.57 3.47
N ALA A 390 -16.55 -5.35 4.04
CA ALA A 390 -17.82 -5.55 3.38
C ALA A 390 -18.11 -4.47 2.33
N ARG A 391 -17.70 -3.21 2.57
CA ARG A 391 -17.72 -2.13 1.58
C ARG A 391 -16.87 -2.49 0.37
N LEU A 392 -15.63 -2.92 0.59
CA LEU A 392 -14.72 -3.36 -0.47
C LEU A 392 -15.33 -4.52 -1.27
N LYS A 393 -16.04 -5.45 -0.62
CA LYS A 393 -16.75 -6.56 -1.27
C LYS A 393 -18.07 -6.18 -1.95
N GLY A 394 -18.47 -4.91 -1.93
CA GLY A 394 -19.70 -4.43 -2.56
C GLY A 394 -20.99 -4.95 -1.91
N LEU A 395 -20.94 -5.32 -0.62
CA LEU A 395 -22.14 -5.75 0.12
C LEU A 395 -23.02 -4.53 0.44
N SER A 396 -24.34 -4.65 0.25
CA SER A 396 -25.29 -3.55 0.50
C SER A 396 -25.39 -3.17 1.98
N ALA A 397 -25.80 -1.94 2.27
CA ALA A 397 -26.09 -1.45 3.63
C ALA A 397 -27.09 -2.34 4.40
N ASP A 398 -28.02 -2.98 3.69
CA ASP A 398 -28.97 -3.92 4.27
C ASP A 398 -28.29 -5.24 4.70
N SER A 399 -27.30 -5.69 3.93
CA SER A 399 -26.47 -6.86 4.25
C SER A 399 -25.55 -6.59 5.44
N LEU A 400 -25.08 -5.35 5.57
CA LEU A 400 -24.31 -4.85 6.72
C LEU A 400 -25.13 -4.82 8.02
N THR A 401 -26.43 -4.50 7.92
CA THR A 401 -27.35 -4.49 9.06
C THR A 401 -27.71 -5.92 9.52
N ALA A 402 -27.71 -6.89 8.60
CA ALA A 402 -27.88 -8.31 8.90
C ALA A 402 -26.66 -8.92 9.63
N LEU A 403 -25.44 -8.50 9.28
CA LEU A 403 -24.22 -8.88 10.00
C LEU A 403 -24.25 -8.39 11.46
N LYS A 404 -24.63 -7.11 11.67
CA LYS A 404 -24.83 -6.50 13.01
C LYS A 404 -25.80 -7.29 13.90
N SER A 405 -26.88 -7.82 13.33
CA SER A 405 -27.91 -8.55 14.07
C SER A 405 -27.59 -10.03 14.29
N SER A 406 -26.64 -10.59 13.54
CA SER A 406 -26.22 -11.98 13.69
C SER A 406 -25.12 -12.18 14.75
N GLU A 407 -24.20 -11.22 14.91
CA GLU A 407 -23.15 -11.26 15.94
C GLU A 407 -23.67 -10.83 17.32
N ALA A 408 -24.63 -9.90 17.38
CA ALA A 408 -25.32 -9.59 18.64
C ALA A 408 -26.07 -10.81 19.22
N ARG A 409 -26.53 -11.74 18.37
CA ARG A 409 -27.21 -12.98 18.77
C ARG A 409 -26.26 -14.13 19.15
N SER A 410 -24.99 -14.08 18.77
CA SER A 410 -24.01 -15.12 19.16
C SER A 410 -23.35 -14.86 20.53
N SER A 411 -23.53 -13.65 21.09
CA SER A 411 -23.12 -13.31 22.47
C SER A 411 -24.11 -13.76 23.55
N SER A 412 -25.30 -14.26 23.18
CA SER A 412 -26.23 -14.90 24.12
C SER A 412 -26.14 -16.41 24.02
N THR A 413 -25.64 -17.04 25.08
CA THR A 413 -25.60 -18.48 25.32
C THR A 413 -26.91 -19.22 24.96
N ALA A 414 -26.88 -20.08 23.94
CA ALA A 414 -27.71 -21.28 23.85
C ALA A 414 -27.15 -22.24 22.80
N GLY A 415 -26.78 -23.46 23.21
CA GLY A 415 -26.19 -24.48 22.34
C GLY A 415 -27.11 -24.92 21.21
N PHE A 416 -26.57 -25.01 20.00
CA PHE A 416 -27.26 -25.59 18.85
C PHE A 416 -26.48 -26.79 18.32
N LYS A 417 -27.10 -27.98 18.38
CA LYS A 417 -26.59 -29.24 17.80
C LYS A 417 -26.72 -29.20 16.28
N LEU A 418 -25.66 -29.56 15.55
CA LEU A 418 -25.73 -29.81 14.11
C LEU A 418 -26.64 -31.02 13.79
N PRO A 419 -27.53 -30.94 12.78
CA PRO A 419 -28.22 -32.11 12.24
C PRO A 419 -27.29 -32.95 11.35
N LYS A 420 -27.29 -34.27 11.57
CA LYS A 420 -26.73 -35.27 10.65
C LYS A 420 -27.55 -35.29 9.35
N MET A 421 -26.93 -35.11 8.19
CA MET A 421 -27.51 -35.51 6.90
C MET A 421 -26.62 -36.52 6.17
N ILE A 422 -27.04 -37.78 6.36
CA ILE A 422 -27.25 -38.87 5.40
C ILE A 422 -26.40 -38.90 4.11
N SER A 423 -25.67 -40.00 4.01
CA SER A 423 -24.98 -40.59 2.88
C SER A 423 -25.89 -41.01 1.72
N SER A 424 -25.56 -40.62 0.48
CA SER A 424 -25.74 -41.50 -0.69
C SER A 424 -24.91 -41.03 -1.89
N LEU A 425 -23.73 -41.61 -2.09
CA LEU A 425 -23.04 -41.59 -3.38
C LEU A 425 -22.92 -43.05 -3.85
N LYS A 426 -23.74 -43.40 -4.85
CA LYS A 426 -23.64 -44.65 -5.60
C LYS A 426 -22.39 -44.59 -6.49
N LYS A 427 -21.49 -45.56 -6.36
CA LYS A 427 -20.43 -45.84 -7.33
C LYS A 427 -21.03 -46.53 -8.57
N PRO A 428 -20.60 -46.22 -9.80
CA PRO A 428 -20.87 -47.06 -10.95
C PRO A 428 -19.99 -48.32 -10.91
N LYS A 429 -20.56 -49.44 -11.36
CA LYS A 429 -19.89 -50.72 -11.58
C LYS A 429 -19.49 -50.83 -13.05
N ILE A 430 -18.24 -51.30 -13.21
CA ILE A 430 -17.49 -51.75 -14.41
C ILE A 430 -16.92 -50.62 -15.25
#